data_AF-A0A438I1X3-F1
#
_entry.id   AF-A0A438I1X3-F1
#
_cell.length_a   1.000
_cell.length_b   1.000
_cell.length_c   1.000
_cell.angle_alpha   90.00
_cell.angle_beta   90.00
_cell.angle_gamma   90.00
#
_symmetry.space_group_name_H-M   'P 1'
#
loop_
_entity.id
_entity.type
_entity.pdbx_description
1 polymer ?
#
loop_
_entity_poly.entity_id
_entity_poly.type
_entity_poly.pdbx_seq_one_letter_code
_entity_poly.pdbx_strand_id
1 'polypeptide(L)'
;MNYLVGAFKPPCNISISFADGRTRKQVPLKKENGQTVKVPLFQSQENIVGEVVIEPTQGKKVEHTGVKIELLGQIEMYFDRGNFYDFSSLVRELDVPGELYETKTYPFDFSTVEMPYESYNGINVRLR
;
A
#
# COMPACT_ATOMS: atom_id res chain seq x y z
N MET A 1 34.58 1.62 9.25
CA MET A 1 33.64 1.39 8.12
C MET A 1 32.49 2.36 8.29
N ASN A 2 32.23 3.15 7.25
CA ASN A 2 31.52 4.42 7.33
C ASN A 2 30.07 4.27 7.81
N TYR A 3 29.78 4.98 8.90
CA TYR A 3 28.46 5.23 9.46
C TYR A 3 27.81 6.41 8.72
N LEU A 4 26.92 6.16 7.78
CA LEU A 4 25.96 7.16 7.28
C LEU A 4 24.58 6.55 7.00
N VAL A 5 24.13 5.63 7.85
CA VAL A 5 22.72 5.21 7.88
C VAL A 5 21.94 6.34 8.56
N GLY A 6 21.50 7.34 7.78
CA GLY A 6 20.68 8.46 8.28
C GLY A 6 20.90 9.83 7.62
N ALA A 7 21.91 10.00 6.76
CA ALA A 7 22.25 11.32 6.20
C ALA A 7 21.53 11.69 4.88
N PHE A 8 20.74 10.78 4.29
CA PHE A 8 20.10 11.01 3.00
C PHE A 8 18.59 10.79 3.09
N LYS A 9 17.82 11.83 2.74
CA LYS A 9 16.37 11.72 2.52
C LYS A 9 16.08 10.67 1.43
N PRO A 10 14.96 9.93 1.52
CA PRO A 10 14.52 9.01 0.47
C PRO A 10 14.60 9.65 -0.93
N PRO A 11 14.86 8.88 -2.00
CA PRO A 11 15.02 9.43 -3.34
C PRO A 11 13.70 10.00 -3.89
N CYS A 12 12.56 9.51 -3.43
CA CYS A 12 11.23 10.02 -3.72
C CYS A 12 10.29 9.84 -2.53
N ASN A 13 9.15 10.54 -2.58
CA ASN A 13 7.98 10.26 -1.77
C ASN A 13 6.96 9.49 -2.63
N ILE A 14 6.28 8.51 -2.04
CA ILE A 14 5.23 7.74 -2.69
C ILE A 14 3.97 7.88 -1.85
N SER A 15 2.86 8.26 -2.48
CA SER A 15 1.56 8.33 -1.82
C SER A 15 0.50 7.64 -2.66
N ILE A 16 -0.49 7.08 -1.98
CA ILE A 16 -1.65 6.42 -2.59
C ILE A 16 -2.89 7.12 -2.07
N SER A 17 -3.78 7.51 -2.98
CA SER A 17 -5.06 8.09 -2.62
C SER A 17 -6.19 7.33 -3.32
N PHE A 18 -7.32 7.17 -2.63
CA PHE A 18 -8.53 6.59 -3.21
C PHE A 18 -9.36 7.69 -3.86
N ALA A 19 -9.96 7.39 -5.02
CA ALA A 19 -10.75 8.35 -5.77
C ALA A 19 -11.91 8.96 -4.93
N ASP A 20 -12.48 8.17 -4.02
CA ASP A 20 -13.54 8.57 -3.11
C ASP A 20 -13.06 8.75 -1.66
N GLY A 21 -11.75 8.87 -1.41
CA GLY A 21 -11.17 8.87 -0.06
C GLY A 21 -11.71 9.96 0.88
N ARG A 22 -12.26 11.06 0.33
CA ARG A 22 -12.89 12.15 1.11
C ARG A 22 -14.29 11.82 1.61
N THR A 23 -15.04 11.01 0.86
CA THR A 23 -16.44 10.67 1.14
C THR A 23 -16.59 9.24 1.67
N ARG A 24 -15.59 8.39 1.43
CA ARG A 24 -15.57 6.99 1.86
C ARG A 24 -15.66 6.87 3.37
N LYS A 25 -16.56 5.99 3.81
CA LYS A 25 -16.73 5.66 5.23
C LYS A 25 -15.41 5.16 5.81
N GLN A 26 -15.05 5.65 6.98
CA GLN A 26 -13.87 5.19 7.72
C GLN A 26 -14.27 4.50 9.02
N VAL A 27 -13.51 3.48 9.41
CA VAL A 27 -13.70 2.71 10.64
C VAL A 27 -12.44 2.76 11.52
N PRO A 28 -12.59 2.74 12.86
CA PRO A 28 -11.46 2.68 13.77
C PRO A 28 -10.80 1.30 13.73
N LEU A 29 -9.48 1.26 13.56
CA LEU A 29 -8.64 0.07 13.63
C LEU A 29 -7.60 0.25 14.72
N LYS A 30 -7.57 -0.66 15.69
CA LYS A 30 -6.54 -0.69 16.74
C LYS A 30 -5.28 -1.36 16.19
N LYS A 31 -4.17 -0.62 16.20
CA LYS A 31 -2.84 -1.14 15.86
C LYS A 31 -2.23 -1.92 17.02
N GLU A 32 -1.20 -2.71 16.72
CA GLU A 32 -0.44 -3.50 17.71
C GLU A 32 0.18 -2.63 18.82
N ASN A 33 0.60 -1.40 18.50
CA ASN A 33 1.13 -0.43 19.47
C ASN A 33 0.04 0.21 20.36
N GLY A 34 -1.21 -0.26 20.27
CA GLY A 34 -2.35 0.25 21.04
C GLY A 34 -3.00 1.50 20.47
N GLN A 35 -2.42 2.14 19.46
CA GLN A 35 -3.01 3.33 18.83
C GLN A 35 -4.20 2.95 17.94
N THR A 36 -5.26 3.74 18.01
CA THR A 36 -6.40 3.61 17.09
C THR A 36 -6.21 4.57 15.94
N VAL A 37 -6.26 4.05 14.72
CA VAL A 37 -6.27 4.84 13.48
C VAL A 37 -7.59 4.67 12.75
N LYS A 38 -7.99 5.64 11.93
CA LYS A 38 -9.12 5.45 11.01
C LYS A 38 -8.60 4.92 9.67
N VAL A 39 -9.29 3.92 9.13
CA VAL A 39 -9.00 3.32 7.83
C VAL A 39 -10.26 3.31 6.97
N PRO A 40 -10.15 3.42 5.64
CA PRO A 40 -11.29 3.30 4.75
C PRO A 40 -11.94 1.91 4.87
N LEU A 41 -13.27 1.88 4.85
CA LEU A 41 -14.05 0.65 4.83
C LEU A 41 -14.35 0.27 3.37
N PHE A 42 -14.14 -0.99 3.05
CA PHE A 42 -14.54 -1.62 1.80
C PHE A 42 -15.35 -2.88 2.09
N GLN A 43 -16.27 -3.20 1.20
CA GLN A 43 -17.02 -4.46 1.18
C GLN A 43 -16.60 -5.29 -0.04
N SER A 44 -16.83 -6.61 0.04
CA SER A 44 -16.60 -7.51 -1.09
C SER A 44 -17.40 -7.05 -2.32
N GLN A 45 -16.83 -7.26 -3.50
CA GLN A 45 -17.35 -6.87 -4.82
C GLN A 45 -17.29 -5.36 -5.13
N GLU A 46 -16.74 -4.53 -4.24
CA GLU A 46 -16.46 -3.13 -4.55
C GLU A 46 -15.29 -2.97 -5.54
N ASN A 47 -15.30 -1.87 -6.29
CA ASN A 47 -14.13 -1.42 -7.05
C ASN A 47 -13.21 -0.61 -6.12
N ILE A 48 -11.91 -0.86 -6.21
CA ILE A 48 -10.87 -0.09 -5.52
C ILE A 48 -10.12 0.71 -6.56
N VAL A 49 -10.40 2.01 -6.58
CA VAL A 49 -9.92 2.96 -7.60
C VAL A 49 -9.20 4.11 -6.92
N GLY A 50 -8.11 4.56 -7.54
CA GLY A 50 -7.33 5.65 -7.00
C GLY A 50 -6.14 6.00 -7.87
N GLU A 51 -5.16 6.64 -7.23
CA GLU A 51 -3.92 7.05 -7.87
C GLU A 51 -2.72 6.82 -6.95
N VAL A 52 -1.58 6.51 -7.58
CA VAL A 52 -0.25 6.51 -6.97
C VAL A 52 0.48 7.75 -7.44
N VAL A 53 0.95 8.59 -6.51
CA VAL A 53 1.80 9.75 -6.82
C VAL A 53 3.21 9.44 -6.37
N ILE A 54 4.16 9.51 -7.30
CA ILE A 54 5.60 9.38 -7.02
C ILE A 54 6.24 10.74 -7.25
N GLU A 55 6.83 11.30 -6.19
CA GLU A 55 7.46 12.61 -6.18
C GLU A 55 8.97 12.47 -5.94
N PRO A 56 9.82 12.53 -7.00
CA PRO A 56 11.26 12.60 -6.83
C PRO A 56 11.66 13.78 -5.93
N THR A 57 12.64 13.56 -5.05
CA THR A 57 13.22 14.66 -4.27
C THR A 57 13.86 15.67 -5.23
N GLN A 58 13.66 16.97 -4.99
CA GLN A 58 14.18 18.03 -5.85
C GLN A 58 15.66 17.82 -6.22
N GLY A 59 15.94 17.81 -7.52
CA GLY A 59 17.29 17.62 -8.07
C GLY A 59 17.78 16.18 -8.06
N LYS A 60 16.96 15.19 -7.68
CA LYS A 60 17.28 13.77 -7.78
C LYS A 60 16.50 13.12 -8.93
N LYS A 61 17.20 12.25 -9.66
CA LYS A 61 16.62 11.31 -10.62
C LYS A 61 16.30 10.00 -9.92
N VAL A 62 15.15 9.40 -10.21
CA VAL A 62 14.77 8.07 -9.75
C VAL A 62 14.79 7.12 -10.93
N GLU A 63 15.75 6.21 -10.98
CA GLU A 63 15.77 5.09 -11.93
C GLU A 63 15.00 3.91 -11.34
N HIS A 64 14.14 3.27 -12.13
CA HIS A 64 13.35 2.12 -11.69
C HIS A 64 13.26 1.04 -12.78
N THR A 65 13.07 -0.21 -12.36
CA THR A 65 12.86 -1.36 -13.26
C THR A 65 11.39 -1.65 -13.55
N GLY A 66 10.51 -0.71 -13.20
CA GLY A 66 9.07 -0.81 -13.31
C GLY A 66 8.39 -0.27 -12.07
N VAL A 67 7.13 0.11 -12.20
CA VAL A 67 6.28 0.54 -11.09
C VAL A 67 5.04 -0.33 -11.13
N LYS A 68 4.67 -0.93 -10.00
CA LYS A 68 3.42 -1.67 -9.85
C LYS A 68 2.69 -1.28 -8.58
N ILE A 69 1.39 -1.49 -8.57
CA ILE A 69 0.55 -1.47 -7.37
C ILE A 69 -0.05 -2.85 -7.15
N GLU A 70 -0.08 -3.27 -5.88
CA GLU A 70 -0.59 -4.57 -5.47
C GLU A 70 -1.70 -4.36 -4.44
N LEU A 71 -2.77 -5.13 -4.60
CA LEU A 71 -3.79 -5.32 -3.59
C LEU A 71 -3.65 -6.74 -3.05
N LEU A 72 -3.31 -6.85 -1.77
CA LEU A 72 -3.06 -8.10 -1.08
C LEU A 72 -4.07 -8.28 0.05
N GLY A 73 -4.66 -9.47 0.14
CA GLY A 73 -5.34 -9.95 1.34
C GLY A 73 -4.49 -11.05 1.97
N GLN A 74 -4.06 -10.83 3.22
CA GLN A 74 -3.05 -11.68 3.86
C GLN A 74 -3.51 -12.16 5.24
N ILE A 75 -3.13 -13.40 5.57
CA ILE A 75 -3.17 -13.95 6.93
C ILE A 75 -1.73 -14.03 7.46
N GLU A 76 -1.53 -13.43 8.62
CA GLU A 76 -0.26 -13.40 9.35
C GLU A 76 -0.39 -14.19 10.64
N MET A 77 0.53 -15.13 10.87
CA MET A 77 0.62 -15.89 12.11
C MET A 77 1.82 -15.39 12.91
N TYR A 78 1.59 -14.86 14.11
CA TYR A 78 2.68 -14.23 14.89
C TYR A 78 3.70 -15.21 15.47
N PHE A 79 3.38 -16.50 15.53
CA PHE A 79 4.34 -17.54 15.90
C PHE A 79 5.24 -17.94 14.73
N ASP A 80 4.90 -17.55 13.50
CA ASP A 80 5.63 -17.84 12.27
C ASP A 80 5.91 -16.54 11.49
N ARG A 81 6.54 -15.58 12.19
CA ARG A 81 6.79 -14.24 11.65
C ARG A 81 7.67 -14.33 10.40
N GLY A 82 7.15 -13.83 9.28
CA GLY A 82 7.82 -13.83 7.98
C GLY A 82 7.11 -14.68 6.93
N ASN A 83 6.23 -15.59 7.35
CA ASN A 83 5.36 -16.33 6.45
C ASN A 83 3.99 -15.64 6.37
N PHE A 84 3.70 -15.08 5.20
CA PHE A 84 2.41 -14.49 4.86
C PHE A 84 1.63 -15.49 4.01
N TYR A 85 0.38 -15.73 4.37
CA TYR A 85 -0.53 -16.49 3.52
C TYR A 85 -1.43 -15.52 2.75
N ASP A 86 -1.14 -15.36 1.46
CA ASP A 86 -1.91 -14.51 0.57
C ASP A 86 -3.15 -15.26 0.09
N PHE A 87 -4.33 -14.83 0.52
CA PHE A 87 -5.61 -15.37 0.03
C PHE A 87 -6.18 -14.54 -1.13
N SER A 88 -5.66 -13.34 -1.35
CA SER A 88 -5.97 -12.49 -2.50
C SER A 88 -4.71 -11.74 -2.92
N SER A 89 -4.42 -11.71 -4.23
CA SER A 89 -3.28 -10.99 -4.79
C SER A 89 -3.64 -10.48 -6.18
N LEU A 90 -3.80 -9.16 -6.30
CA LEU A 90 -4.06 -8.46 -7.55
C LEU A 90 -2.93 -7.49 -7.85
N VAL A 91 -2.47 -7.47 -9.10
CA VAL A 91 -1.35 -6.63 -9.54
C VAL A 91 -1.78 -5.76 -10.72
N ARG A 92 -1.30 -4.51 -10.73
CA ARG A 92 -1.33 -3.63 -11.90
C ARG A 92 0.05 -3.04 -12.11
N GLU A 93 0.61 -3.28 -13.30
CA GLU A 93 1.80 -2.59 -13.77
C GLU A 93 1.41 -1.15 -14.16
N LEU A 94 2.07 -0.17 -13.55
CA LEU A 94 1.82 1.26 -13.70
C LEU A 94 2.87 1.94 -14.59
N ASP A 95 4.09 1.40 -14.62
CA ASP A 95 5.14 1.88 -15.50
C ASP A 95 6.15 0.77 -15.83
N VAL A 96 6.77 0.89 -17.01
CA VAL A 96 7.88 0.03 -17.45
C VAL A 96 9.21 0.53 -16.85
N PRO A 97 10.35 -0.19 -16.98
CA PRO A 97 11.64 0.35 -16.60
C PRO A 97 11.90 1.74 -17.20
N GLY A 98 12.39 2.67 -16.38
CA GLY A 98 12.52 4.06 -16.77
C GLY A 98 13.10 4.96 -15.69
N GLU A 99 12.94 6.27 -15.90
CA GLU A 99 13.49 7.31 -15.06
C GLU A 99 12.43 8.38 -14.75
N LEU A 100 12.36 8.83 -13.50
CA LEU A 100 11.49 9.92 -13.05
C LEU A 100 12.33 11.10 -12.59
N TYR A 101 12.07 12.25 -13.21
CA TYR A 101 12.66 13.55 -12.86
C TYR A 101 11.68 14.47 -12.16
N GLU A 102 10.40 14.36 -12.52
CA GLU A 102 9.30 15.16 -11.99
C GLU A 102 8.26 14.25 -11.33
N THR A 103 7.36 14.87 -10.57
CA THR A 103 6.21 14.15 -10.00
C THR A 103 5.39 13.49 -11.10
N LYS A 104 5.08 12.21 -10.92
CA LYS A 104 4.22 11.45 -11.83
C LYS A 104 3.10 10.77 -11.06
N THR A 105 1.90 10.86 -11.63
CA THR A 105 0.68 10.28 -11.07
C THR A 105 0.22 9.13 -11.96
N TYR A 106 -0.06 7.99 -11.34
CA TYR A 106 -0.51 6.77 -11.99
C TYR A 106 -1.89 6.38 -11.48
N PRO A 107 -2.95 6.41 -12.32
CA PRO A 107 -4.25 5.89 -11.91
C PRO A 107 -4.20 4.36 -11.80
N PHE A 108 -5.01 3.81 -10.91
CA PHE A 108 -5.23 2.37 -10.82
C PHE A 108 -6.72 2.04 -10.61
N ASP A 109 -7.12 0.86 -11.08
CA ASP A 109 -8.45 0.29 -10.89
C ASP A 109 -8.34 -1.22 -10.68
N PHE A 110 -8.81 -1.66 -9.52
CA PHE A 110 -9.16 -3.04 -9.23
C PHE A 110 -10.68 -3.15 -9.19
N SER A 111 -11.26 -3.74 -10.24
CA SER A 111 -12.71 -3.88 -10.34
C SER A 111 -13.19 -5.15 -9.65
N THR A 112 -14.36 -5.09 -9.01
CA THR A 112 -15.07 -6.24 -8.45
C THR A 112 -14.18 -7.09 -7.51
N VAL A 113 -13.54 -6.44 -6.54
CA VAL A 113 -12.55 -7.09 -5.67
C VAL A 113 -13.23 -8.05 -4.69
N GLU A 114 -12.82 -9.32 -4.71
CA GLU A 114 -13.31 -10.31 -3.75
C GLU A 114 -12.63 -10.13 -2.38
N MET A 115 -13.45 -9.97 -1.34
CA MET A 115 -13.01 -9.88 0.06
C MET A 115 -13.78 -10.92 0.88
N PRO A 116 -13.38 -12.21 0.82
CA PRO A 116 -14.15 -13.29 1.43
C PRO A 116 -14.16 -13.28 2.97
N TYR A 117 -13.25 -12.52 3.59
CA TYR A 117 -13.06 -12.47 5.03
C TYR A 117 -13.08 -11.02 5.55
N GLU A 118 -13.58 -10.84 6.77
CA GLU A 118 -13.48 -9.56 7.48
C GLU A 118 -12.07 -9.37 8.06
N SER A 119 -11.56 -8.13 8.05
CA SER A 119 -10.28 -7.80 8.68
C SER A 119 -10.29 -8.14 10.17
N TYR A 120 -9.19 -8.72 10.66
CA TYR A 120 -9.09 -9.19 12.04
C TYR A 120 -7.71 -8.87 12.63
N ASN A 121 -7.68 -8.34 13.85
CA ASN A 121 -6.44 -8.12 14.60
C ASN A 121 -6.53 -8.82 15.96
N GLY A 122 -6.02 -10.05 16.03
CA GLY A 122 -6.05 -10.90 17.20
C GLY A 122 -4.72 -10.99 17.95
N ILE A 123 -4.64 -11.94 18.89
CA ILE A 123 -3.46 -12.14 19.73
C ILE A 123 -2.36 -12.93 19.03
N ASN A 124 -2.72 -13.91 18.19
CA ASN A 124 -1.78 -14.82 17.52
C ASN A 124 -1.87 -14.76 15.99
N VAL A 125 -2.93 -14.15 15.46
CA VAL A 125 -3.25 -14.11 14.03
C VAL A 125 -3.78 -12.73 13.68
N ARG A 126 -3.41 -12.25 12.49
CA ARG A 126 -3.92 -11.02 11.89
C ARG A 126 -4.34 -11.28 10.45
N LEU A 127 -5.49 -10.74 10.06
CA LEU A 127 -6.01 -10.77 8.70
C LEU A 127 -6.16 -9.32 8.23
N ARG A 128 -5.46 -8.95 7.15
CA ARG A 128 -5.40 -7.58 6.62
C ARG A 128 -5.39 -7.51 5.10
#